data_AF-A0A119AUC4-F1
#
_entry.id   AF-A0A119AUC4-F1
#
_cell.length_a   1.000
_cell.length_b   1.000
_cell.length_c   1.000
_cell.angle_alpha   90.00
_cell.angle_beta   90.00
_cell.angle_gamma   90.00
#
_symmetry.space_group_name_H-M   'P 1'
#
loop_
_entity.id
_entity.type
_entity.pdbx_description
1 polymer ?
#
loop_
_entity_poly.entity_id
_entity_poly.type
_entity_poly.pdbx_seq_one_letter_code
_entity_poly.pdbx_strand_id
1 'polypeptide(L)'
;MWLIGTVLVELFPFIKLKGLLVTDYAGFFIAGAACFLIRQHGLSRSRISLVFGAWALSLYHEFRLLPYFVQNFGKELEPAIVAVVMTSFFVVMLTLAMRRTPILASPRWVWFGAVSYPLYLIHQNVGYMLFNEVGSNVDQVVLFWGVITVAIGAALLLHIAVEKPATGPLKRGVLHALEALQRYIPARVARWRHDQIRRSGITGRAPRL
;
A
#
# COMPACT_ATOMS: atom_id res chain seq x y z
N MET A 1 -16.48 19.60 -31.19
CA MET A 1 -16.74 19.01 -29.85
C MET A 1 -15.51 18.28 -29.30
N TRP A 2 -15.01 17.21 -29.94
CA TRP A 2 -13.87 16.46 -29.41
C TRP A 2 -12.56 17.24 -29.39
N LEU A 3 -12.27 18.00 -30.46
CA LEU A 3 -11.09 18.87 -30.54
C LEU A 3 -11.05 19.98 -29.48
N ILE A 4 -12.19 20.57 -29.12
CA ILE A 4 -12.27 21.59 -28.06
C ILE A 4 -12.03 20.93 -26.69
N GLY A 5 -12.54 19.72 -26.48
CA GLY A 5 -12.27 18.92 -25.28
C GLY A 5 -10.81 18.49 -25.16
N THR A 6 -10.13 18.18 -26.27
CA THR A 6 -8.71 17.82 -26.27
C THR A 6 -7.82 19.04 -26.00
N VAL A 7 -8.12 20.19 -26.61
CA VAL A 7 -7.38 21.44 -26.39
C VAL A 7 -7.57 21.97 -24.96
N LEU A 8 -8.76 21.84 -24.35
CA LEU A 8 -8.96 22.17 -22.93
C LEU A 8 -8.19 21.26 -21.97
N VAL A 9 -8.01 19.97 -22.31
CA VAL A 9 -7.26 18.99 -21.51
C VAL A 9 -5.74 19.19 -21.65
N GLU A 10 -5.26 19.65 -22.81
CA GLU A 10 -3.85 20.03 -23.02
C GLU A 10 -3.45 21.35 -22.37
N LEU A 11 -4.41 22.25 -22.08
CA LEU A 11 -4.13 23.52 -21.43
C LEU A 11 -3.92 23.42 -19.91
N PHE A 12 -4.38 22.35 -19.25
CA PHE A 12 -4.19 22.12 -17.80
C PHE A 12 -3.66 20.71 -17.43
N PRO A 13 -2.47 20.32 -17.93
CA PRO A 13 -1.88 18.99 -17.69
C PRO A 13 -1.37 18.77 -16.25
N PHE A 14 -1.19 19.84 -15.47
CA PHE A 14 -0.64 19.76 -14.11
C PHE A 14 -1.53 18.98 -13.12
N ILE A 15 -2.86 19.00 -13.29
CA ILE A 15 -3.79 18.38 -12.34
C ILE A 15 -3.89 16.86 -12.58
N LYS A 16 -3.85 16.42 -13.84
CA LYS A 16 -3.90 14.99 -14.19
C LYS A 16 -2.57 14.28 -13.90
N LEU A 17 -1.42 14.93 -14.11
CA LEU A 17 -0.12 14.36 -13.75
C LEU A 17 0.01 14.20 -12.22
N LYS A 18 -0.43 15.19 -11.43
CA LYS A 18 -0.50 15.07 -9.96
C LYS A 18 -1.36 13.90 -9.51
N GLY A 19 -2.53 13.72 -10.12
CA GLY A 19 -3.45 12.62 -9.80
C GLY A 19 -2.92 11.24 -10.23
N LEU A 20 -2.25 11.15 -11.38
CA LEU A 20 -1.71 9.89 -11.91
C LEU A 20 -0.42 9.47 -11.23
N LEU A 21 0.51 10.40 -10.97
CA LEU A 21 1.73 10.15 -10.19
C LEU A 21 1.46 10.13 -8.68
N VAL A 22 0.24 10.44 -8.26
CA VAL A 22 -0.15 10.53 -6.85
C VAL A 22 0.89 11.37 -6.09
N THR A 23 1.31 12.50 -6.68
CA THR A 23 2.50 13.24 -6.22
C THR A 23 2.37 13.72 -4.78
N ASP A 24 1.13 13.97 -4.35
CA ASP A 24 0.83 14.38 -2.99
C ASP A 24 1.14 13.26 -1.97
N TYR A 25 1.11 11.98 -2.39
CA TYR A 25 1.48 10.81 -1.57
C TYR A 25 2.79 10.12 -2.01
N ALA A 26 3.46 10.64 -3.04
CA ALA A 26 4.69 10.05 -3.56
C ALA A 26 5.79 9.97 -2.50
N GLY A 27 5.84 10.93 -1.56
CA GLY A 27 6.75 10.90 -0.41
C GLY A 27 6.57 9.62 0.42
N PHE A 28 5.33 9.25 0.76
CA PHE A 28 5.07 8.01 1.51
C PHE A 28 5.44 6.75 0.71
N PHE A 29 5.21 6.73 -0.61
CA PHE A 29 5.60 5.62 -1.46
C PHE A 29 7.13 5.44 -1.53
N ILE A 30 7.87 6.53 -1.74
CA ILE A 30 9.34 6.53 -1.75
C ILE A 30 9.88 6.11 -0.38
N ALA A 31 9.29 6.59 0.71
CA ALA A 31 9.66 6.18 2.07
C ALA A 31 9.46 4.67 2.28
N GLY A 32 8.34 4.13 1.82
CA GLY A 32 8.04 2.70 1.87
C GLY A 32 9.03 1.86 1.05
N ALA A 33 9.32 2.27 -0.19
CA ALA A 33 10.30 1.61 -1.04
C ALA A 33 11.72 1.67 -0.44
N ALA A 34 12.12 2.81 0.12
CA ALA A 34 13.39 2.98 0.80
C ALA A 34 13.48 2.09 2.05
N CYS A 35 12.43 2.01 2.86
CA CYS A 35 12.33 1.11 4.00
C CYS A 35 12.43 -0.38 3.57
N PHE A 36 11.79 -0.76 2.47
CA PHE A 36 11.93 -2.10 1.90
C PHE A 36 13.38 -2.40 1.48
N LEU A 37 14.05 -1.46 0.82
CA LEU A 37 15.46 -1.60 0.45
C LEU A 37 16.38 -1.68 1.66
N ILE A 38 16.11 -0.91 2.73
CA ILE A 38 16.82 -1.00 4.01
C ILE A 38 16.63 -2.38 4.63
N ARG A 39 15.40 -2.91 4.59
CA ARG A 39 15.11 -4.26 5.09
C ARG A 39 15.80 -5.33 4.25
N GLN A 40 15.89 -5.21 2.94
CA GLN A 40 16.48 -6.25 2.09
C GLN A 40 18.02 -6.22 2.10
N HIS A 41 18.61 -5.03 2.05
CA HIS A 41 20.04 -4.83 1.80
C HIS A 41 20.78 -4.10 2.93
N GLY A 42 20.14 -3.82 4.06
CA GLY A 42 20.73 -3.14 5.23
C GLY A 42 20.68 -1.60 5.17
N LEU A 43 21.19 -0.94 6.21
CA LEU A 43 21.30 0.53 6.21
C LEU A 43 22.41 0.99 5.25
N SER A 44 22.12 2.02 4.47
CA SER A 44 23.10 2.73 3.64
C SER A 44 22.82 4.22 3.70
N ARG A 45 23.86 5.06 3.61
CA ARG A 45 23.72 6.53 3.63
C ARG A 45 22.76 7.03 2.56
N SER A 46 22.79 6.43 1.36
CA SER A 46 21.88 6.78 0.27
C SER A 46 20.42 6.41 0.55
N ARG A 47 20.17 5.32 1.30
CA ARG A 47 18.81 4.89 1.65
C ARG A 47 18.23 5.74 2.76
N ILE A 48 19.06 6.15 3.73
CA ILE A 48 18.66 7.07 4.78
C ILE A 48 18.35 8.45 4.19
N SER A 49 19.16 8.94 3.25
CA SER A 49 18.88 10.21 2.57
C SER A 49 17.59 10.15 1.76
N LEU A 50 17.24 9.01 1.17
CA LEU A 50 15.94 8.81 0.51
C LEU A 50 14.77 8.90 1.49
N VAL A 51 14.86 8.25 2.66
CA VAL A 51 13.82 8.34 3.69
C VAL A 51 13.69 9.78 4.21
N PHE A 52 14.81 10.46 4.45
CA PHE A 52 14.81 11.85 4.92
C PHE A 52 14.23 12.81 3.86
N GLY A 53 14.61 12.65 2.60
CA GLY A 53 14.05 13.44 1.49
C GLY A 53 12.55 13.20 1.32
N ALA A 54 12.12 11.94 1.43
CA ALA A 54 10.70 11.59 1.42
C ALA A 54 9.93 12.20 2.60
N TRP A 55 10.52 12.20 3.81
CA TRP A 55 9.94 12.84 4.99
C TRP A 55 9.78 14.35 4.81
N ALA A 56 10.84 15.04 4.38
CA ALA A 56 10.84 16.47 4.16
C ALA A 56 9.81 16.89 3.08
N LEU A 57 9.74 16.13 1.98
CA LEU A 57 8.76 16.35 0.92
C LEU A 57 7.32 16.13 1.44
N SER A 58 7.10 15.11 2.27
CA SER A 58 5.77 14.82 2.82
C SER A 58 5.31 15.91 3.79
N LEU A 59 6.20 16.39 4.67
CA LEU A 59 5.90 17.52 5.56
C LEU A 59 5.63 18.81 4.78
N TYR A 60 6.41 19.07 3.73
CA TYR A 60 6.19 20.23 2.88
C TYR A 60 4.80 20.23 2.23
N HIS A 61 4.38 19.08 1.67
CA HIS A 61 3.04 18.95 1.11
C HIS A 61 1.94 19.12 2.17
N GLU A 62 2.11 18.52 3.35
CA GLU A 62 1.11 18.63 4.41
C GLU A 62 0.96 20.08 4.90
N PHE A 63 2.07 20.80 5.14
CA PHE A 63 2.02 22.21 5.52
C PHE A 63 1.37 23.11 4.47
N ARG A 64 1.46 22.74 3.18
CA ARG A 64 0.75 23.45 2.11
C ARG A 64 -0.75 23.16 2.06
N LEU A 65 -1.18 22.03 2.63
CA LEU A 65 -2.59 21.63 2.74
C LEU A 65 -3.26 22.19 4.01
N LEU A 66 -2.50 22.49 5.07
CA LEU A 66 -3.06 23.05 6.31
C LEU A 66 -3.98 24.28 6.11
N PRO A 67 -3.62 25.29 5.29
CA PRO A 67 -4.48 26.45 5.05
C PRO A 67 -5.82 26.11 4.39
N TYR A 68 -5.89 25.00 3.65
CA TYR A 68 -7.12 24.50 3.05
C TYR A 68 -8.04 23.88 4.11
N PHE A 69 -7.47 23.14 5.07
CA PHE A 69 -8.24 22.55 6.16
C PHE A 69 -8.86 23.60 7.10
N VAL A 70 -8.11 24.67 7.41
CA VAL A 70 -8.61 25.77 8.24
C VAL A 70 -9.81 26.46 7.56
N GLN A 71 -9.74 26.67 6.25
CA GLN A 71 -10.81 27.34 5.48
C GLN A 71 -12.06 26.46 5.29
N ASN A 72 -11.90 25.15 5.05
CA ASN A 72 -13.02 24.26 4.74
C ASN A 72 -13.66 23.61 5.97
N PHE A 73 -12.91 23.41 7.06
CA PHE A 73 -13.38 22.65 8.23
C PHE A 73 -13.46 23.47 9.51
N GLY A 74 -13.03 24.75 9.49
CA GLY A 74 -13.17 25.69 10.62
C GLY A 74 -12.42 25.27 11.89
N LYS A 75 -11.47 24.33 11.78
CA LYS A 75 -10.68 23.82 12.90
C LYS A 75 -9.23 24.15 12.68
N GLU A 76 -8.65 24.84 13.67
CA GLU A 76 -7.22 25.12 13.72
C GLU A 76 -6.47 23.83 14.06
N LEU A 77 -5.97 23.14 13.03
CA LEU A 77 -5.02 22.05 13.23
C LEU A 77 -3.66 22.67 13.54
N GLU A 78 -3.12 22.35 14.71
CA GLU A 78 -1.81 22.85 15.10
C GLU A 78 -0.73 22.21 14.20
N PRO A 79 0.09 23.01 13.48
CA PRO A 79 1.11 22.47 12.59
C PRO A 79 2.12 21.55 13.29
N ALA A 80 2.41 21.79 14.58
CA ALA A 80 3.35 20.97 15.32
C ALA A 80 2.78 19.57 15.61
N ILE A 81 1.52 19.42 16.00
CA ILE A 81 0.87 18.10 16.14
C ILE A 81 1.00 17.30 14.84
N VAL A 82 0.68 17.90 13.68
CA VAL A 82 0.76 17.22 12.38
C VAL A 82 2.19 16.76 12.10
N ALA A 83 3.18 17.64 12.33
CA ALA A 83 4.59 17.32 12.13
C ALA A 83 5.08 16.20 13.06
N VAL A 84 4.70 16.22 14.33
CA VAL A 84 5.06 15.21 15.34
C VAL A 84 4.45 13.86 14.96
N VAL A 85 3.16 13.82 14.64
CA VAL A 85 2.46 12.60 14.25
C VAL A 85 3.09 12.02 12.97
N MET A 86 3.28 12.81 11.92
CA MET A 86 3.92 12.34 10.68
C MET A 86 5.34 11.82 10.92
N THR A 87 6.15 12.57 11.69
CA THR A 87 7.52 12.15 12.00
C THR A 87 7.53 10.85 12.78
N SER A 88 6.60 10.66 13.73
CA SER A 88 6.47 9.42 14.49
C SER A 88 6.23 8.21 13.57
N PHE A 89 5.39 8.35 12.54
CA PHE A 89 5.15 7.29 11.55
C PHE A 89 6.42 6.94 10.76
N PHE A 90 7.16 7.93 10.30
CA PHE A 90 8.42 7.70 9.59
C PHE A 90 9.47 7.02 10.47
N VAL A 91 9.58 7.43 11.74
CA VAL A 91 10.49 6.81 12.72
C VAL A 91 10.09 5.36 12.95
N VAL A 92 8.81 5.09 13.23
CA VAL A 92 8.30 3.73 13.42
C VAL A 92 8.58 2.86 12.20
N MET A 93 8.27 3.33 10.99
CA MET A 93 8.53 2.60 9.75
C MET A 93 10.02 2.29 9.54
N LEU A 94 10.90 3.27 9.81
CA LEU A 94 12.33 3.06 9.74
C LEU A 94 12.80 2.04 10.78
N THR A 95 12.30 2.11 12.02
CA THR A 95 12.60 1.13 13.08
C THR A 95 12.18 -0.28 12.68
N LEU A 96 10.99 -0.42 12.08
CA LEU A 96 10.50 -1.69 11.54
C LEU A 96 11.37 -2.22 10.39
N ALA A 97 11.92 -1.32 9.55
CA ALA A 97 12.79 -1.68 8.43
C ALA A 97 14.17 -2.23 8.87
N MET A 98 14.68 -1.80 10.03
CA MET A 98 16.02 -2.17 10.51
C MET A 98 16.17 -3.64 10.96
N ARG A 99 15.16 -4.51 10.77
CA ARG A 99 15.12 -5.95 11.15
C ARG A 99 15.42 -6.26 12.63
N ARG A 100 15.60 -5.24 13.48
CA ARG A 100 15.85 -5.37 14.92
C ARG A 100 14.58 -5.78 15.70
N THR A 101 13.43 -5.83 15.03
CA THR A 101 12.14 -6.19 15.61
C THR A 101 11.76 -7.64 15.25
N PRO A 102 12.17 -8.65 16.06
CA PRO A 102 11.78 -10.05 15.83
C PRO A 102 10.25 -10.24 15.84
N ILE A 103 9.52 -9.27 16.38
CA ILE A 103 8.06 -9.17 16.37
C ILE A 103 7.46 -9.37 14.96
N LEU A 104 8.08 -8.86 13.89
CA LEU A 104 7.52 -8.91 12.53
C LEU A 104 7.68 -10.26 11.83
N ALA A 105 8.40 -11.21 12.42
CA ALA A 105 8.50 -12.57 11.90
C ALA A 105 7.29 -13.44 12.28
N SER A 106 6.39 -12.94 13.13
CA SER A 106 5.24 -13.72 13.59
C SER A 106 4.18 -13.89 12.49
N PRO A 107 3.61 -15.10 12.31
CA PRO A 107 2.47 -15.34 11.42
C PRO A 107 1.25 -14.46 11.70
N ARG A 108 1.14 -13.90 12.91
CA ARG A 108 0.06 -13.01 13.32
C ARG A 108 -0.03 -11.74 12.46
N TRP A 109 1.09 -11.25 11.92
CA TRP A 109 1.09 -10.07 11.04
C TRP A 109 0.44 -10.32 9.68
N VAL A 110 0.43 -11.57 9.21
CA VAL A 110 -0.29 -11.95 7.99
C VAL A 110 -1.79 -11.77 8.19
N TRP A 111 -2.29 -12.06 9.39
CA TRP A 111 -3.70 -11.86 9.73
C TRP A 111 -4.08 -10.38 9.77
N PHE A 112 -3.22 -9.53 10.33
CA PHE A 112 -3.42 -8.07 10.27
C PHE A 112 -3.49 -7.57 8.83
N GLY A 113 -2.58 -8.01 7.95
CA GLY A 113 -2.63 -7.66 6.52
C GLY A 113 -3.92 -8.10 5.82
N ALA A 114 -4.45 -9.27 6.19
CA ALA A 114 -5.70 -9.79 5.64
C ALA A 114 -6.92 -8.99 6.12
N VAL A 115 -6.93 -8.48 7.36
CA VAL A 115 -8.01 -7.62 7.89
C VAL A 115 -7.93 -6.19 7.34
N SER A 116 -6.71 -5.70 7.06
CA SER A 116 -6.50 -4.36 6.48
C SER A 116 -7.18 -4.19 5.12
N TYR A 117 -7.32 -5.27 4.34
CA TYR A 117 -7.90 -5.19 2.99
C TYR A 117 -9.43 -4.91 3.02
N PRO A 118 -10.26 -5.70 3.72
CA PRO A 118 -11.66 -5.36 3.99
C PRO A 118 -11.84 -3.98 4.61
N LEU A 119 -10.97 -3.62 5.57
CA LEU A 119 -11.04 -2.32 6.24
C LEU A 119 -10.85 -1.17 5.24
N TYR A 120 -9.85 -1.26 4.37
CA TYR A 120 -9.60 -0.26 3.33
C TYR A 120 -10.83 -0.05 2.43
N LEU A 121 -11.50 -1.13 2.02
CA LEU A 121 -12.66 -1.05 1.12
C LEU A 121 -13.88 -0.35 1.74
N ILE A 122 -14.09 -0.50 3.05
CA ILE A 122 -15.33 -0.07 3.68
C ILE A 122 -15.18 1.19 4.54
N HIS A 123 -13.98 1.50 5.04
CA HIS A 123 -13.78 2.53 6.05
C HIS A 123 -14.33 3.89 5.62
N GLN A 124 -14.15 4.25 4.35
CA GLN A 124 -14.57 5.55 3.83
C GLN A 124 -16.09 5.66 3.70
N ASN A 125 -16.77 4.62 3.19
CA ASN A 125 -18.22 4.62 3.04
C ASN A 125 -18.92 4.59 4.40
N VAL A 126 -18.46 3.73 5.32
CA VAL A 126 -19.00 3.64 6.68
C VAL A 126 -18.75 4.93 7.45
N GLY A 127 -17.56 5.52 7.29
CA GLY A 127 -17.21 6.81 7.87
C GLY A 127 -18.17 7.90 7.41
N TYR A 128 -18.37 8.09 6.11
CA TYR A 128 -19.29 9.12 5.60
C TYR A 128 -20.74 8.91 6.06
N MET A 129 -21.24 7.67 6.07
CA MET A 129 -22.59 7.38 6.56
C MET A 129 -22.75 7.79 8.02
N LEU A 130 -21.82 7.41 8.90
CA LEU A 130 -21.90 7.75 10.32
C LEU A 130 -21.72 9.25 10.58
N PHE A 131 -20.79 9.91 9.87
CA PHE A 131 -20.56 11.34 10.01
C PHE A 131 -21.76 12.16 9.52
N ASN A 132 -22.45 11.74 8.46
CA ASN A 132 -23.64 12.44 7.97
C ASN A 132 -24.86 12.24 8.88
N GLU A 133 -25.06 11.03 9.42
CA GLU A 133 -26.24 10.72 10.24
C GLU A 133 -26.12 11.23 11.68
N VAL A 134 -24.92 11.14 12.28
CA VAL A 134 -24.75 11.33 13.73
C VAL A 134 -23.75 12.46 14.06
N GLY A 135 -23.06 12.99 13.06
CA GLY A 135 -21.96 13.94 13.27
C GLY A 135 -22.35 15.31 13.82
N SER A 136 -23.63 15.70 13.75
CA SER A 136 -24.13 16.95 14.33
C SER A 136 -24.51 16.85 15.81
N ASN A 137 -24.70 15.62 16.33
CA ASN A 137 -25.31 15.39 17.65
C ASN A 137 -24.35 14.81 18.70
N VAL A 138 -23.11 14.48 18.32
CA VAL A 138 -22.15 13.76 19.17
C VAL A 138 -20.80 14.46 19.18
N ASP A 139 -20.14 14.45 20.34
CA ASP A 139 -18.77 14.94 20.49
C ASP A 139 -17.82 14.29 19.47
N GLN A 140 -16.93 15.10 18.89
CA GLN A 140 -16.06 14.67 17.81
C GLN A 140 -15.11 13.54 18.20
N VAL A 141 -14.66 13.49 19.45
CA VAL A 141 -13.75 12.44 19.94
C VAL A 141 -14.50 11.12 20.08
N VAL A 142 -15.73 11.16 20.60
CA VAL A 142 -16.60 9.98 20.73
C VAL A 142 -16.97 9.45 19.35
N LEU A 143 -17.33 10.34 18.43
CA LEU A 143 -17.65 9.97 17.05
C LEU A 143 -16.46 9.34 16.33
N PHE A 144 -15.25 9.90 16.49
CA PHE A 144 -14.02 9.36 15.90
C PHE A 144 -13.74 7.92 16.33
N TRP A 145 -13.75 7.66 17.65
CA TRP A 145 -13.52 6.30 18.15
C TRP A 145 -14.67 5.35 17.83
N GLY A 146 -15.91 5.85 17.78
CA GLY A 146 -17.09 5.10 17.34
C GLY A 146 -16.97 4.63 15.89
N VAL A 147 -16.64 5.54 14.98
CA VAL A 147 -16.42 5.23 13.55
C VAL A 147 -15.31 4.20 13.38
N ILE A 148 -14.18 4.35 14.09
CA ILE A 148 -13.08 3.37 14.04
C ILE A 148 -13.57 1.99 14.48
N THR A 149 -14.31 1.92 15.58
CA THR A 149 -14.81 0.66 16.14
C THR A 149 -15.78 -0.02 15.18
N VAL A 150 -16.72 0.74 14.59
CA VAL A 150 -17.68 0.22 13.62
C VAL A 150 -16.98 -0.22 12.33
N ALA A 151 -16.03 0.57 11.81
CA ALA A 151 -15.27 0.22 10.62
C ALA A 151 -14.46 -1.07 10.82
N ILE A 152 -13.77 -1.21 11.96
CA ILE A 152 -13.03 -2.44 12.30
C ILE A 152 -13.99 -3.63 12.47
N GLY A 153 -15.11 -3.44 13.16
CA GLY A 153 -16.12 -4.49 13.35
C GLY A 153 -16.72 -4.97 12.02
N ALA A 154 -17.09 -4.04 11.14
CA ALA A 154 -17.59 -4.34 9.81
C ALA A 154 -16.52 -5.02 8.94
N ALA A 155 -15.24 -4.62 9.06
CA ALA A 155 -14.14 -5.22 8.31
C ALA A 155 -13.88 -6.65 8.76
N LEU A 156 -13.94 -6.91 10.07
CA LEU A 156 -13.83 -8.26 10.63
C LEU A 156 -15.02 -9.13 10.21
N LEU A 157 -16.24 -8.59 10.21
CA LEU A 157 -17.41 -9.30 9.71
C LEU A 157 -17.26 -9.65 8.23
N LEU A 158 -16.82 -8.71 7.39
CA LEU A 158 -16.59 -8.96 5.97
C LEU A 158 -15.46 -9.98 5.75
N HIS A 159 -14.37 -9.87 6.49
CA HIS A 159 -13.25 -10.81 6.42
C HIS A 159 -13.68 -12.24 6.76
N ILE A 160 -14.48 -12.41 7.82
CA ILE A 160 -14.94 -13.73 8.28
C ILE A 160 -16.05 -14.27 7.39
N ALA A 161 -17.03 -13.44 7.00
CA ALA A 161 -18.23 -13.86 6.29
C ALA A 161 -18.04 -13.99 4.76
N VAL A 162 -17.14 -13.20 4.15
CA VAL A 162 -16.97 -13.16 2.70
C VAL A 162 -15.60 -13.69 2.30
N GLU A 163 -14.53 -13.15 2.90
CA GLU A 163 -13.18 -13.42 2.42
C GLU A 163 -12.69 -14.84 2.77
N LYS A 164 -12.93 -15.29 4.01
CA LYS A 164 -12.61 -16.67 4.46
C LYS A 164 -13.32 -17.77 3.64
N PRO A 165 -14.63 -17.69 3.34
CA PRO A 165 -15.29 -18.69 2.51
C PRO A 165 -14.97 -18.55 1.01
N ALA A 166 -14.67 -17.35 0.50
CA ALA A 166 -14.39 -17.13 -0.93
C ALA A 166 -12.95 -17.45 -1.35
N THR A 167 -11.97 -17.44 -0.42
CA THR A 167 -10.57 -17.75 -0.75
C THR A 167 -10.35 -19.19 -1.18
N GLY A 168 -11.10 -20.14 -0.63
CA GLY A 168 -11.06 -21.56 -0.99
C GLY A 168 -11.43 -21.87 -2.46
N PRO A 169 -12.59 -21.41 -2.97
CA PRO A 169 -12.97 -21.61 -4.37
C PRO A 169 -12.13 -20.78 -5.34
N LEU A 170 -11.72 -19.56 -4.99
CA LEU A 170 -10.92 -18.71 -5.87
C LEU A 170 -9.51 -19.29 -6.12
N LYS A 171 -8.85 -19.78 -5.07
CA LYS A 171 -7.53 -20.45 -5.20
C LYS A 171 -7.63 -21.71 -6.07
N ARG A 172 -8.72 -22.47 -5.96
CA ARG A 172 -8.98 -23.64 -6.82
C ARG A 172 -9.22 -23.24 -8.26
N GLY A 173 -10.00 -22.18 -8.52
CA GLY A 173 -10.23 -21.67 -9.88
C GLY A 173 -8.95 -21.20 -10.57
N VAL A 174 -8.08 -20.47 -9.86
CA VAL A 174 -6.80 -19.99 -10.40
C VAL A 174 -5.84 -21.15 -10.67
N LEU A 175 -5.73 -22.13 -9.76
CA LEU A 175 -4.89 -23.31 -9.98
C LEU A 175 -5.38 -24.14 -11.16
N HIS A 176 -6.70 -24.33 -11.31
CA HIS A 176 -7.29 -25.01 -12.46
C HIS A 176 -7.05 -24.25 -13.77
N ALA A 177 -7.14 -22.92 -13.77
CA ALA A 177 -6.84 -22.10 -14.94
C ALA A 177 -5.36 -22.15 -15.33
N LEU A 178 -4.45 -22.16 -14.35
CA LEU A 178 -3.01 -22.31 -14.56
C LEU A 178 -2.65 -23.72 -15.07
N GLU A 179 -3.27 -24.77 -14.54
CA GLU A 179 -3.12 -26.13 -15.04
C GLU A 179 -3.68 -26.31 -16.45
N ALA A 180 -4.82 -25.68 -16.76
CA ALA A 180 -5.39 -25.66 -18.10
C ALA A 180 -4.43 -24.97 -19.08
N LEU A 181 -3.91 -23.79 -18.72
CA LEU A 181 -2.93 -23.07 -19.54
C LEU A 181 -1.62 -23.86 -19.71
N GLN A 182 -1.13 -24.55 -18.68
CA GLN A 182 0.05 -25.42 -18.78
C GLN A 182 -0.18 -26.62 -19.72
N ARG A 183 -1.39 -27.18 -19.76
CA ARG A 183 -1.74 -28.23 -20.74
C ARG A 183 -1.76 -27.72 -22.18
N TYR A 184 -2.08 -26.44 -22.38
CA TYR A 184 -2.06 -25.80 -23.70
C TYR A 184 -0.66 -25.31 -24.12
N ILE A 185 0.34 -25.26 -23.23
CA ILE A 185 1.73 -25.08 -23.64
C ILE A 185 2.16 -26.38 -24.34
N PRO A 186 2.35 -26.37 -25.68
CA PRO A 186 2.67 -27.59 -26.39
C PRO A 186 4.01 -28.13 -25.91
N ALA A 187 4.10 -29.46 -25.76
CA ALA A 187 5.30 -30.22 -25.39
C ALA A 187 6.57 -29.89 -26.25
N ARG A 188 6.43 -29.07 -27.30
CA ARG A 188 7.54 -28.47 -28.06
C ARG A 188 8.37 -27.48 -27.24
N VAL A 189 7.78 -26.67 -26.34
CA VAL A 189 8.54 -25.69 -25.53
C VAL A 189 9.32 -26.36 -24.40
N ALA A 190 8.75 -27.39 -23.78
CA ALA A 190 9.43 -28.21 -22.77
C ALA A 190 10.64 -28.98 -23.36
N ARG A 191 10.51 -29.50 -24.59
CA ARG A 191 11.63 -30.12 -25.33
C ARG A 191 12.73 -29.13 -25.70
N TRP A 192 12.36 -27.91 -26.11
CA TRP A 192 13.32 -26.85 -26.46
C TRP A 192 14.19 -26.42 -25.26
N ARG A 193 13.60 -26.35 -24.05
CA ARG A 193 14.33 -26.06 -22.81
C ARG A 193 15.27 -27.19 -22.38
N HIS A 194 14.88 -28.45 -22.57
CA HIS A 194 15.76 -29.60 -22.31
C HIS A 194 16.94 -29.68 -23.31
N ASP A 195 16.71 -29.37 -24.59
CA ASP A 195 17.76 -29.36 -25.60
C ASP A 195 18.75 -28.20 -25.42
N GLN A 196 18.31 -27.02 -24.95
CA GLN A 196 19.22 -25.93 -24.61
C GLN A 196 20.14 -26.26 -23.43
N ILE A 197 19.64 -26.93 -22.38
CA ILE A 197 20.45 -27.36 -21.23
C ILE A 197 21.45 -28.45 -21.63
N ARG A 198 21.08 -29.31 -22.58
CA ARG A 198 21.99 -30.35 -23.11
C ARG A 198 23.07 -29.76 -24.04
N ARG A 199 22.76 -28.68 -24.77
CA ARG A 199 23.68 -27.97 -25.66
C ARG A 199 24.60 -26.97 -24.93
N SER A 200 24.24 -26.51 -23.74
CA SER A 200 25.03 -25.52 -22.96
C SER A 200 26.17 -26.12 -22.13
N GLY A 201 26.48 -27.41 -22.27
CA GLY A 201 27.82 -27.94 -22.00
C GLY A 201 28.41 -27.67 -20.61
N ILE A 202 27.62 -27.62 -19.53
CA ILE A 202 28.20 -27.66 -18.18
C ILE A 202 28.42 -29.12 -17.79
N THR A 203 29.53 -29.66 -18.26
CA THR A 203 30.12 -30.90 -17.76
C THR A 203 30.75 -30.64 -16.38
N GLY A 204 29.91 -30.57 -15.35
CA GLY A 204 30.37 -30.60 -13.96
C GLY A 204 30.79 -32.01 -13.58
N ARG A 205 32.01 -32.42 -13.94
CA ARG A 205 32.64 -33.63 -13.43
C ARG A 205 32.89 -33.44 -11.93
N ALA A 206 32.22 -34.23 -11.08
CA ALA A 206 32.47 -34.27 -9.65
C ALA A 206 33.91 -34.75 -9.38
N PRO A 207 34.70 -34.10 -8.50
CA PRO A 207 35.92 -34.70 -8.00
C PRO A 207 35.53 -35.71 -6.91
N ARG A 208 35.90 -36.97 -7.12
CA ARG A 208 36.07 -37.95 -6.05
C ARG A 208 37.54 -37.92 -5.63
N LEU A 209 37.73 -38.01 -4.31
CA LEU A 209 38.98 -38.06 -3.52
C LEU A 209 39.59 -36.69 -3.25
#